data_AF-A0A523ZX48-F1
#
_entry.id   AF-A0A523ZX48-F1
#
_cell.length_a   1.000
_cell.length_b   1.000
_cell.length_c   1.000
_cell.angle_alpha   90.00
_cell.angle_beta   90.00
_cell.angle_gamma   90.00
#
_symmetry.space_group_name_H-M   'P 1'
#
loop_
_entity.id
_entity.type
_entity.pdbx_description
1 polymer ?
#
loop_
_entity_poly.entity_id
_entity_poly.type
_entity_poly.pdbx_seq_one_letter_code
_entity_poly.pdbx_strand_id
1 'polypeptide(L)'
;MSKERFQRTGMNSFYGEFSCDAVVPKDDFLRMLGQVVPWQRFTYKLLKYYKGKAQVGRPPYDPAVLLKMLLLAYLYDLSECDVERFSNRDMPAKCFLGIAATEKAPDHSTLTLFKCPARGASAP
;
A
#
# COMPACT_ATOMS: atom_id res chain seq x y z
N MET A 1 18.38 -7.37 16.64
CA MET A 1 17.00 -7.22 16.14
C MET A 1 17.05 -6.37 14.87
N SER A 2 17.08 -6.98 13.67
CA SER A 2 17.14 -6.23 12.42
C SER A 2 15.85 -5.40 12.27
N LYS A 3 15.96 -4.07 12.17
CA LYS A 3 14.82 -3.20 11.84
C LYS A 3 14.18 -3.72 10.54
N GLU A 4 12.90 -4.06 10.59
CA GLU A 4 12.11 -4.40 9.41
C GLU A 4 12.20 -3.22 8.42
N ARG A 5 12.74 -3.48 7.23
CA ARG A 5 12.96 -2.43 6.22
C ARG A 5 11.80 -2.45 5.24
N PHE A 6 10.76 -1.66 5.49
CA PHE A 6 9.74 -1.36 4.47
C PHE A 6 10.22 -0.21 3.59
N GLN A 7 9.68 -0.12 2.36
CA GLN A 7 9.89 1.06 1.52
C GLN A 7 9.37 2.31 2.23
N ARG A 8 10.15 3.39 2.15
CA ARG A 8 9.73 4.68 2.69
C ARG A 8 8.66 5.25 1.77
N THR A 9 7.44 5.36 2.28
CA THR A 9 6.29 5.85 1.52
C THR A 9 6.16 7.39 1.53
N GLY A 10 7.05 8.08 2.24
CA GLY A 10 7.08 9.55 2.33
C GLY A 10 5.92 10.19 3.09
N MET A 11 5.04 9.41 3.73
CA MET A 11 3.82 9.95 4.38
C MET A 11 4.13 10.94 5.53
N ASN A 12 5.20 10.69 6.31
CA ASN A 12 5.64 11.60 7.37
C ASN A 12 6.40 12.84 6.84
N SER A 13 6.23 13.19 5.56
CA SER A 13 6.82 14.38 4.95
C SER A 13 5.74 15.42 4.67
N PHE A 14 6.16 16.64 4.34
CA PHE A 14 5.27 17.71 3.89
C PHE A 14 4.35 17.29 2.74
N TYR A 15 4.84 16.44 1.83
CA TYR A 15 4.08 15.98 0.66
C TYR A 15 3.14 14.81 0.97
N GLY A 16 3.13 14.29 2.20
CA GLY A 16 2.23 13.23 2.65
C GLY A 16 1.08 13.80 3.48
N GLU A 17 1.28 13.84 4.79
CA GLU A 17 0.24 14.17 5.77
C GLU A 17 -0.41 15.54 5.50
N PHE A 18 0.39 16.58 5.29
CA PHE A 18 -0.13 17.92 5.04
C PHE A 18 -0.88 18.03 3.71
N SER A 19 -0.39 17.37 2.66
CA SER A 19 -1.05 17.39 1.34
C SER A 19 -2.39 16.65 1.37
N CYS A 20 -2.45 15.56 2.14
CA CYS A 20 -3.70 14.82 2.37
C CYS A 20 -4.71 15.64 3.16
N ASP A 21 -4.28 16.33 4.21
CA ASP A 21 -5.16 17.17 5.02
C ASP A 21 -5.67 18.40 4.27
N ALA A 22 -4.87 18.96 3.37
CA ALA A 22 -5.25 20.13 2.58
C ALA A 22 -6.24 19.79 1.44
N VAL A 23 -6.11 18.63 0.81
CA VAL A 23 -6.86 18.28 -0.41
C VAL A 23 -8.06 17.38 -0.13
N VAL A 24 -7.98 16.48 0.85
CA VAL A 24 -9.00 15.46 1.11
C VAL A 24 -9.92 15.90 2.25
N PRO A 25 -11.23 16.06 2.00
CA PRO A 25 -12.20 16.38 3.04
C PRO A 25 -12.15 15.39 4.21
N LYS A 26 -12.49 15.87 5.41
CA LYS A 26 -12.52 15.00 6.61
C LYS A 26 -13.60 13.92 6.51
N ASP A 27 -14.70 14.24 5.81
CA ASP A 27 -15.85 13.35 5.62
C ASP A 27 -15.70 12.42 4.40
N ASP A 28 -14.49 12.34 3.84
CA ASP A 28 -14.20 11.42 2.72
C ASP A 28 -14.27 9.95 3.19
N PHE A 29 -14.93 9.11 2.40
CA PHE A 29 -15.16 7.70 2.72
C PHE A 29 -13.85 6.94 2.93
N LEU A 30 -12.84 7.14 2.07
CA LEU A 30 -11.57 6.41 2.17
C LEU A 30 -10.76 6.88 3.38
N ARG A 31 -10.86 8.18 3.73
CA ARG A 31 -10.24 8.72 4.95
C ARG A 31 -10.83 8.09 6.20
N MET A 32 -12.16 8.00 6.29
CA MET A 32 -12.84 7.34 7.41
C MET A 32 -12.49 5.83 7.48
N LEU A 33 -12.52 5.14 6.34
CA LEU A 33 -12.14 3.72 6.25
C LEU A 33 -10.71 3.47 6.73
N GLY A 34 -9.79 4.40 6.43
CA GLY A 34 -8.41 4.39 6.90
C GLY A 34 -8.27 4.40 8.42
N GLN A 35 -9.19 5.07 9.13
CA GLN A 35 -9.18 5.21 10.58
C GLN A 35 -9.91 4.09 11.32
N VAL A 36 -11.01 3.59 10.74
CA VAL A 36 -11.85 2.54 11.35
C VAL A 36 -11.13 1.20 11.40
N VAL A 37 -10.31 0.88 10.40
CA VAL A 37 -9.64 -0.41 10.30
C VAL A 37 -8.23 -0.35 10.91
N PRO A 38 -7.90 -1.22 11.89
CA PRO A 38 -6.56 -1.25 12.50
C PRO A 38 -5.55 -1.94 11.59
N TRP A 39 -5.08 -1.25 10.55
CA TRP A 39 -4.19 -1.75 9.49
C TRP A 39 -2.91 -2.42 10.00
N GLN A 40 -2.32 -1.89 11.07
CA GLN A 40 -1.11 -2.43 11.70
C GLN A 40 -1.26 -3.92 12.08
N ARG A 41 -2.46 -4.36 12.50
CA ARG A 41 -2.71 -5.77 12.83
C ARG A 41 -2.55 -6.68 11.61
N PHE A 42 -2.91 -6.18 10.42
CA PHE A 42 -2.78 -6.92 9.18
C PHE A 42 -1.31 -6.99 8.75
N THR A 43 -0.55 -5.90 8.89
CA THR A 43 0.91 -5.88 8.68
C THR A 43 1.57 -7.01 9.46
N TYR A 44 1.36 -7.09 10.78
CA TYR A 44 1.97 -8.13 11.62
C TYR A 44 1.55 -9.57 11.27
N LYS A 45 0.28 -9.78 10.90
CA LYS A 45 -0.22 -11.11 10.52
C LYS A 45 0.34 -11.56 9.17
N LEU A 46 0.34 -10.66 8.18
CA LEU A 46 0.78 -10.94 6.82
C LEU A 46 2.30 -11.06 6.72
N LEU A 47 3.05 -10.35 7.58
CA LEU A 47 4.51 -10.44 7.62
C LEU A 47 5.02 -11.87 7.80
N LYS A 48 4.27 -12.70 8.55
CA LYS A 48 4.62 -14.11 8.81
C LYS A 48 4.67 -14.95 7.54
N TYR A 49 3.94 -14.55 6.49
CA TYR A 49 3.83 -15.26 5.22
C TYR A 49 4.76 -14.69 4.14
N TYR A 50 5.41 -13.55 4.39
CA TYR A 50 6.35 -12.95 3.45
C TYR A 50 7.69 -13.71 3.47
N LYS A 51 8.08 -14.28 2.32
CA LYS A 51 9.39 -14.93 2.15
C LYS A 51 10.51 -13.91 2.44
N GLY A 52 11.47 -14.29 3.28
CA GLY A 52 12.61 -13.45 3.63
C GLY A 52 12.37 -12.40 4.72
N LYS A 53 11.17 -12.33 5.36
CA LYS A 53 10.88 -11.45 6.51
C LYS A 53 11.32 -9.97 6.34
N ALA A 54 11.31 -9.44 5.12
CA ALA A 54 11.86 -8.11 4.79
C ALA A 54 13.38 -7.94 5.09
N GLN A 55 14.16 -9.01 5.06
CA GLN A 55 15.59 -9.03 5.42
C GLN A 55 16.55 -9.24 4.24
N VAL A 56 16.07 -9.70 3.08
CA VAL A 56 16.92 -10.01 1.91
C VAL A 56 16.31 -9.40 0.64
N GLY A 57 17.12 -8.67 -0.15
CA GLY A 57 16.70 -8.05 -1.42
C GLY A 57 16.12 -6.62 -1.29
N ARG A 58 15.37 -6.18 -2.31
CA ARG A 58 14.66 -4.88 -2.30
C ARG A 58 13.68 -4.87 -1.12
N PRO A 59 13.69 -3.85 -0.25
CA PRO A 59 12.76 -3.77 0.86
C PRO A 59 11.31 -3.90 0.34
N PRO A 60 10.50 -4.82 0.90
CA PRO A 60 9.12 -4.98 0.47
C PRO A 60 8.28 -3.76 0.85
N TYR A 61 7.17 -3.57 0.14
CA TYR A 61 6.13 -2.67 0.61
C TYR A 61 5.49 -3.22 1.89
N ASP A 62 4.94 -2.34 2.72
CA ASP A 62 4.13 -2.76 3.86
C ASP A 62 2.93 -3.59 3.35
N PRO A 63 2.74 -4.83 3.83
CA PRO A 63 1.60 -5.67 3.44
C PRO A 63 0.24 -5.00 3.62
N ALA A 64 0.09 -4.08 4.58
CA ALA A 64 -1.14 -3.32 4.74
C ALA A 64 -1.40 -2.37 3.55
N VAL A 65 -0.37 -1.79 2.94
CA VAL A 65 -0.52 -0.94 1.74
C VAL A 65 -1.02 -1.76 0.56
N LEU A 66 -0.45 -2.95 0.35
CA LEU A 66 -0.89 -3.86 -0.71
C LEU A 66 -2.32 -4.34 -0.45
N LEU A 67 -2.67 -4.68 0.79
CA LEU A 67 -4.03 -5.07 1.16
C LEU A 67 -5.03 -3.93 0.92
N LYS A 68 -4.66 -2.68 1.24
CA LYS A 68 -5.49 -1.51 0.96
C LYS A 68 -5.70 -1.29 -0.54
N MET A 69 -4.66 -1.47 -1.37
CA MET A 69 -4.82 -1.42 -2.84
C MET A 69 -5.77 -2.51 -3.33
N LEU A 70 -5.66 -3.74 -2.80
CA LEU A 70 -6.61 -4.81 -3.15
C LEU A 70 -8.03 -4.49 -2.72
N LEU A 71 -8.21 -3.84 -1.57
CA LEU A 71 -9.52 -3.38 -1.12
C LEU A 71 -10.08 -2.29 -2.05
N LEU A 72 -9.25 -1.34 -2.50
CA LEU A 72 -9.67 -0.34 -3.50
C LEU A 72 -10.09 -1.01 -4.81
N ALA A 73 -9.31 -1.98 -5.29
CA ALA A 73 -9.65 -2.73 -6.49
C ALA A 73 -11.01 -3.44 -6.35
N TYR A 74 -11.29 -4.01 -5.18
CA TYR A 74 -12.58 -4.65 -4.90
C TYR A 74 -13.74 -3.64 -4.78
N LEU A 75 -13.54 -2.51 -4.10
CA LEU A 75 -14.58 -1.50 -3.87
C LEU A 75 -15.02 -0.78 -5.14
N TYR A 76 -14.08 -0.56 -6.07
CA TYR A 76 -14.31 0.20 -7.30
C TYR A 76 -14.36 -0.68 -8.56
N ASP A 77 -14.35 -2.02 -8.39
CA ASP A 77 -14.32 -3.00 -9.48
C ASP A 77 -13.21 -2.73 -10.52
N LEU A 78 -11.99 -2.49 -10.03
CA LEU A 78 -10.83 -2.14 -10.84
C LEU A 78 -9.90 -3.34 -11.05
N SER A 79 -9.28 -3.40 -12.24
CA SER A 79 -8.18 -4.32 -12.49
C SER A 79 -6.92 -3.93 -11.69
N GLU A 80 -5.92 -4.82 -11.64
CA GLU A 80 -4.64 -4.53 -10.95
C GLU A 80 -3.89 -3.37 -11.61
N CYS A 81 -3.95 -3.25 -12.93
CA CYS A 81 -3.38 -2.12 -13.66
C CYS A 81 -4.17 -0.83 -13.42
N ASP A 82 -5.51 -0.93 -13.34
CA ASP A 82 -6.35 0.25 -13.15
C ASP A 82 -6.27 0.76 -11.71
N VAL A 83 -6.16 -0.11 -10.71
CA VAL A 83 -5.97 0.32 -9.32
C VAL A 83 -4.61 0.99 -9.12
N GLU A 84 -3.56 0.55 -9.82
CA GLU A 84 -2.27 1.26 -9.83
C GLU A 84 -2.43 2.69 -10.39
N ARG A 85 -3.11 2.83 -11.53
CA ARG A 85 -3.35 4.13 -12.17
C ARG A 85 -4.23 5.04 -11.31
N PHE A 86 -5.33 4.50 -10.78
CA PHE A 86 -6.23 5.17 -9.85
C PHE A 86 -5.48 5.64 -8.61
N SER A 87 -4.68 4.77 -7.99
CA SER A 87 -3.89 5.11 -6.81
C SER A 87 -2.82 6.17 -7.08
N ASN A 88 -2.36 6.31 -8.33
CA ASN A 88 -1.41 7.37 -8.69
C ASN A 88 -2.08 8.70 -9.04
N ARG A 89 -3.32 8.67 -9.55
CA ARG A 89 -4.07 9.86 -10.01
C ARG A 89 -4.93 10.47 -8.89
N ASP A 90 -5.57 9.64 -8.08
CA ASP A 90 -6.56 10.05 -7.11
C ASP A 90 -5.94 10.30 -5.74
N MET A 91 -5.99 11.56 -5.30
CA MET A 91 -5.40 11.98 -4.04
C MET A 91 -6.02 11.29 -2.80
N PRO A 92 -7.36 11.12 -2.70
CA PRO A 92 -7.95 10.36 -1.59
C PRO A 92 -7.44 8.93 -1.49
N ALA A 93 -7.23 8.27 -2.65
CA ALA A 93 -6.67 6.93 -2.71
C ALA A 93 -5.21 6.91 -2.19
N LYS A 94 -4.36 7.86 -2.62
CA LYS A 94 -2.99 7.99 -2.07
C LYS A 94 -2.96 8.17 -0.56
N CYS A 95 -3.84 9.04 -0.05
CA CYS A 95 -3.93 9.33 1.36
C CYS A 95 -4.37 8.11 2.17
N PHE A 96 -5.37 7.37 1.66
CA PHE A 96 -5.79 6.11 2.26
C PHE A 96 -4.67 5.06 2.28
N LEU A 97 -3.91 4.96 1.18
CA LEU A 97 -2.77 4.05 1.09
C LEU A 97 -1.61 4.42 2.00
N GLY A 98 -1.52 5.66 2.48
CA GLY A 98 -0.38 6.10 3.26
C GLY A 98 0.83 6.44 2.39
N ILE A 99 0.60 6.94 1.15
CA ILE A 99 1.65 7.32 0.19
C ILE A 99 1.68 8.83 0.00
N ALA A 100 2.89 9.43 -0.03
CA ALA A 100 3.04 10.85 -0.33
C ALA A 100 2.59 11.17 -1.76
N ALA A 101 2.13 12.41 -1.99
CA ALA A 101 1.70 12.88 -3.30
C ALA A 101 2.78 12.70 -4.38
N THR A 102 4.05 12.87 -4.01
CA THR A 102 5.22 12.76 -4.88
C THR A 102 5.67 11.32 -5.14
N GLU A 103 5.28 10.38 -4.29
CA GLU A 103 5.71 8.97 -4.37
C GLU A 103 4.75 8.17 -5.25
N LYS A 104 5.28 7.12 -5.90
CA LYS A 104 4.47 6.22 -6.73
C LYS A 104 3.80 5.13 -5.91
N ALA A 105 2.57 4.78 -6.29
CA ALA A 105 1.89 3.60 -5.78
C ALA A 105 2.64 2.31 -6.18
N PRO A 106 2.52 1.23 -5.39
CA PRO A 106 3.04 -0.08 -5.76
C PRO A 106 2.55 -0.52 -7.14
N ASP A 107 3.46 -1.08 -7.94
CA ASP A 107 3.14 -1.57 -9.28
C ASP A 107 2.16 -2.76 -9.23
N HIS A 108 1.32 -2.89 -10.27
CA HIS A 108 0.39 -4.00 -10.44
C HIS A 108 1.04 -5.38 -10.31
N SER A 109 2.28 -5.53 -10.79
CA SER A 109 3.05 -6.79 -10.69
C SER A 109 3.31 -7.19 -9.23
N THR A 110 3.49 -6.21 -8.34
CA THR A 110 3.64 -6.46 -6.90
C THR A 110 2.34 -6.98 -6.30
N LEU A 111 1.19 -6.47 -6.76
CA LEU A 111 -0.13 -6.96 -6.34
C LEU A 111 -0.39 -8.38 -6.83
N THR A 112 -0.03 -8.71 -8.08
CA THR A 112 -0.18 -10.05 -8.63
C THR A 112 0.64 -11.08 -7.83
N LEU A 113 1.89 -10.74 -7.50
CA LEU A 113 2.76 -11.58 -6.66
C LEU A 113 2.21 -11.76 -5.25
N PHE A 114 1.61 -10.71 -4.69
CA PHE A 114 0.98 -10.76 -3.38
C PHE A 114 -0.24 -11.68 -3.34
N LYS A 115 -1.09 -11.66 -4.38
CA LYS A 115 -2.25 -12.56 -4.50
C LYS A 115 -1.85 -14.03 -4.72
N CYS A 116 -0.79 -14.27 -5.50
CA CYS A 116 -0.39 -15.62 -5.86
C CYS A 116 1.13 -15.81 -5.68
N PRO A 117 1.61 -16.03 -4.44
CA PRO A 117 3.04 -16.17 -4.14
C PRO A 117 3.71 -17.34 -4.90
N ALA A 118 2.94 -18.33 -5.34
CA ALA A 118 3.43 -19.50 -6.08
C ALA A 118 3.96 -19.16 -7.48
N ARG A 119 3.51 -18.06 -8.11
CA ARG A 119 3.96 -17.63 -9.45
C ARG A 119 5.33 -16.94 -9.46
N GLY A 120 5.82 -16.48 -8.30
CA GLY A 120 7.15 -15.88 -8.17
C GLY A 120 8.29 -16.91 -7.96
N ALA A 121 7.99 -18.21 -8.01
CA ALA A 121 8.97 -19.29 -7.80
C ALA A 121 9.75 -19.69 -9.07
N SER A 122 9.73 -18.84 -10.11
CA SER A 122 10.55 -19.00 -11.31
C SER A 122 11.39 -17.75 -11.56
N ALA A 123 12.40 -17.53 -10.72
CA ALA A 123 13.57 -16.76 -11.11
C ALA A 123 14.78 -17.36 -10.35
N PRO A 124 15.81 -17.85 -11.07
CA PRO A 124 17.01 -18.44 -10.48
C PRO A 124 17.83 -17.45 -9.65
#